data_AF-A0A833WN04-F1
#
_entry.id   AF-A0A833WN04-F1
#
_cell.length_a   1.000
_cell.length_b   1.000
_cell.length_c   1.000
_cell.angle_alpha   90.00
_cell.angle_beta   90.00
_cell.angle_gamma   90.00
#
_symmetry.space_group_name_H-M   'P 1'
#
loop_
_entity.id
_entity.type
_entity.pdbx_description
1 polymer ?
#
loop_
_entity_poly.entity_id
_entity_poly.type
_entity_poly.pdbx_seq_one_letter_code
_entity_poly.pdbx_strand_id
1 'polypeptide(L)'
;MLCDKCCEDPCDWETYGEELRESRRRLRDIYSVPHPRRLMKTLSHVYFYLKFGHLDANAARHFPVCVKRRLTRYRSRRDLQLLHRGFVHEAASVARTTNHSQTE
;
A
#
# COMPACT_ATOMS: atom_id res chain seq x y z
N MET A 1 23.17 14.00 5.27
CA MET A 1 23.38 12.78 6.11
C MET A 1 22.64 11.66 5.40
N LEU A 2 23.34 10.59 4.99
CA LEU A 2 22.71 9.51 4.24
C LEU A 2 21.60 8.82 5.07
N CYS A 3 20.47 8.54 4.43
CA CYS A 3 19.41 7.77 5.06
C CYS A 3 19.86 6.32 5.30
N ASP A 4 19.70 5.82 6.52
CA ASP A 4 20.03 4.45 6.98
C ASP A 4 19.19 3.32 6.33
N LYS A 5 18.38 3.64 5.33
CA LYS A 5 17.42 2.73 4.67
C LYS A 5 17.45 2.77 3.15
N CYS A 6 17.68 3.94 2.55
CA CYS A 6 17.92 4.03 1.10
C CYS A 6 19.37 4.34 0.74
N CYS A 7 20.22 4.70 1.71
CA CYS A 7 21.62 5.08 1.50
C CYS A 7 21.80 6.25 0.53
N GLU A 8 20.81 7.14 0.45
CA GLU A 8 20.80 8.34 -0.42
C GLU A 8 20.77 9.61 0.45
N ASP A 9 21.29 10.71 -0.11
CA ASP A 9 21.26 12.07 0.43
C ASP A 9 21.00 13.08 -0.71
N PRO A 10 19.85 13.78 -0.76
CA PRO A 10 18.75 13.69 0.19
C PRO A 10 18.07 12.31 0.16
N CYS A 11 17.34 11.99 1.23
CA CYS A 11 16.60 10.74 1.31
C CYS A 11 15.55 10.67 0.17
N ASP A 12 15.35 9.51 -0.45
CA ASP A 12 14.31 9.33 -1.49
C ASP A 12 12.91 9.77 -1.01
N TRP A 13 12.65 9.71 0.30
CA TRP A 13 11.39 10.22 0.86
C TRP A 13 11.28 11.74 0.81
N GLU A 14 12.38 12.46 0.96
CA GLU A 14 12.41 13.93 0.87
C GLU A 14 12.21 14.36 -0.59
N THR A 15 12.80 13.63 -1.53
CA THR A 15 12.68 13.93 -2.97
C THR A 15 11.31 13.55 -3.55
N TYR A 16 10.80 12.35 -3.25
CA TYR A 16 9.62 11.78 -3.92
C TYR A 16 8.40 11.62 -3.01
N GLY A 17 8.52 11.90 -1.71
CA GLY A 17 7.49 11.57 -0.73
C GLY A 17 6.20 12.38 -0.85
N GLU A 18 6.24 13.59 -1.40
CA GLU A 18 5.04 14.37 -1.68
C GLU A 18 4.20 13.77 -2.80
N GLU A 19 4.80 13.55 -3.97
CA GLU A 19 4.10 12.97 -5.12
C GLU A 19 3.56 11.56 -4.82
N LEU A 20 4.30 10.77 -4.03
CA LEU A 20 3.84 9.45 -3.58
C LEU A 20 2.67 9.54 -2.58
N ARG A 21 2.61 10.58 -1.74
CA ARG A 21 1.46 10.81 -0.85
C ARG A 21 0.22 11.17 -1.66
N GLU A 22 0.36 12.06 -2.64
CA GLU A 22 -0.77 12.48 -3.46
C GLU A 22 -1.25 11.33 -4.37
N SER A 23 -0.33 10.61 -4.99
CA SER A 23 -0.65 9.39 -5.75
C SER A 23 -1.38 8.35 -4.88
N ARG A 24 -0.96 8.18 -3.62
CA ARG A 24 -1.65 7.28 -2.68
C ARG A 24 -3.07 7.74 -2.38
N ARG A 25 -3.31 9.05 -2.27
CA ARG A 25 -4.65 9.63 -2.08
C ARG A 25 -5.53 9.32 -3.28
N ARG A 26 -5.09 9.68 -4.50
CA ARG A 26 -5.80 9.41 -5.75
C ARG A 26 -6.13 7.92 -5.92
N LEU A 27 -5.16 7.03 -5.65
CA LEU A 27 -5.37 5.58 -5.74
C LEU A 27 -6.41 5.06 -4.76
N ARG A 28 -6.49 5.64 -3.55
CA ARG A 28 -7.55 5.26 -2.60
C ARG A 28 -8.93 5.67 -3.08
N ASP A 29 -9.06 6.84 -3.69
CA ASP A 29 -10.34 7.32 -4.19
C ASP A 29 -10.83 6.44 -5.36
N ILE A 30 -9.91 5.87 -6.12
CA ILE A 30 -10.21 4.90 -7.20
C ILE A 30 -10.55 3.51 -6.64
N TYR A 31 -9.82 3.04 -5.62
CA TYR A 31 -10.08 1.73 -5.02
C TYR A 31 -11.24 1.83 -4.01
N SER A 32 -12.47 1.61 -4.49
CA SER A 32 -13.69 1.57 -3.65
C SER A 32 -13.60 0.56 -2.50
N VAL A 33 -12.77 -0.48 -2.65
CA VAL A 33 -12.44 -1.48 -1.62
C VAL A 33 -10.95 -1.40 -1.28
N PRO A 34 -10.56 -1.42 0.01
CA PRO A 34 -9.16 -1.37 0.40
C PRO A 34 -8.41 -2.59 -0.13
N HIS A 35 -7.50 -2.37 -1.07
CA HIS A 35 -6.55 -3.40 -1.52
C HIS A 35 -5.11 -2.97 -1.24
N PRO A 36 -4.63 -3.13 0.01
CA PRO A 36 -3.32 -2.62 0.43
C PRO A 36 -2.16 -3.13 -0.44
N ARG A 37 -2.24 -4.40 -0.89
CA ARG A 37 -1.23 -5.00 -1.77
C ARG A 37 -1.22 -4.34 -3.16
N ARG A 38 -2.40 -4.10 -3.74
CA ARG A 38 -2.53 -3.43 -5.05
C ARG A 38 -2.07 -1.98 -4.98
N LEU A 39 -2.50 -1.26 -3.94
CA LEU A 39 -2.07 0.12 -3.69
C LEU A 39 -0.54 0.23 -3.58
N MET A 40 0.10 -0.63 -2.77
CA MET A 40 1.57 -0.60 -2.64
C MET A 40 2.28 -1.00 -3.93
N LYS A 41 1.73 -1.94 -4.71
CA LYS A 41 2.28 -2.31 -6.02
C LYS A 41 2.19 -1.14 -7.01
N THR A 42 1.08 -0.41 -7.04
CA THR A 42 0.97 0.76 -7.93
C THR A 42 1.92 1.87 -7.48
N LEU A 43 2.01 2.13 -6.18
CA LEU A 43 2.95 3.13 -5.63
C LEU A 43 4.42 2.80 -5.91
N SER A 44 4.81 1.53 -5.96
CA SER A 44 6.18 1.18 -6.37
C SER A 44 6.45 1.51 -7.83
N HIS A 45 5.48 1.34 -8.73
CA HIS A 45 5.64 1.75 -10.13
C HIS A 45 5.72 3.27 -10.27
N VAL A 46 4.88 4.02 -9.54
CA VAL A 46 4.95 5.48 -9.52
C VAL A 46 6.32 5.95 -9.05
N TYR A 47 6.83 5.42 -7.93
CA TYR A 47 8.17 5.74 -7.46
C TYR A 47 9.24 5.44 -8.50
N PHE A 48 9.17 4.25 -9.12
CA PHE A 48 10.17 3.83 -10.08
C PHE A 48 10.19 4.75 -11.30
N TYR A 49 9.01 5.15 -11.78
CA TYR A 49 8.87 6.14 -12.83
C TYR A 49 9.45 7.51 -12.43
N LEU A 50 9.17 7.99 -11.22
CA LEU A 50 9.69 9.26 -10.73
C LEU A 50 11.22 9.26 -10.60
N LYS A 51 11.83 8.13 -10.20
CA LYS A 51 13.29 8.04 -10.01
C LYS A 51 14.04 7.75 -11.31
N PHE A 52 13.50 6.90 -12.19
CA PHE A 52 14.22 6.37 -13.35
C PHE A 52 13.63 6.76 -14.72
N GLY A 53 12.49 7.47 -14.73
CA GLY A 53 11.85 7.97 -15.96
C GLY A 53 11.15 6.93 -16.82
N HIS A 54 11.00 5.68 -16.36
CA HIS A 54 10.33 4.61 -17.11
C HIS A 54 9.58 3.65 -16.17
N LEU A 55 8.74 2.78 -16.73
CA LEU A 55 8.03 1.74 -15.99
C LEU A 55 8.82 0.44 -16.02
N ASP A 56 8.79 -0.31 -14.91
CA ASP A 56 9.47 -1.60 -14.79
C ASP A 56 8.59 -2.62 -14.06
N ALA A 57 8.52 -3.85 -14.57
CA ALA A 57 7.69 -4.91 -14.01
C ALA A 57 8.16 -5.37 -12.60
N ASN A 58 9.44 -5.14 -12.30
CA ASN A 58 10.09 -5.43 -11.02
C ASN A 58 10.25 -4.18 -10.15
N ALA A 59 9.53 -3.08 -10.42
CA ALA A 59 9.58 -1.83 -9.65
C ALA A 59 9.45 -2.04 -8.13
N ALA A 60 8.69 -3.05 -7.71
CA ALA A 60 8.54 -3.41 -6.29
C ALA A 60 9.85 -3.83 -5.60
N ARG A 61 10.83 -4.39 -6.35
CA ARG A 61 12.14 -4.79 -5.82
C ARG A 61 13.04 -3.59 -5.53
N HIS A 62 12.87 -2.51 -6.29
CA HIS A 62 13.63 -1.27 -6.17
C HIS A 62 12.99 -0.28 -5.20
N PHE A 63 11.85 -0.64 -4.60
CA PHE A 63 11.08 0.27 -3.77
C PHE A 63 11.68 0.40 -2.36
N PRO A 64 12.22 1.57 -1.96
CA PRO A 64 13.01 1.69 -0.74
C PRO A 64 12.21 1.46 0.53
N VAL A 65 12.85 0.87 1.53
CA VAL A 65 12.22 0.59 2.82
C VAL A 65 11.85 1.87 3.57
N CYS A 66 12.63 2.95 3.48
CA CYS A 66 12.29 4.25 4.09
C CYS A 66 10.96 4.78 3.55
N VAL A 67 10.82 4.82 2.22
CA VAL A 67 9.63 5.30 1.52
C VAL A 67 8.43 4.44 1.90
N LYS A 68 8.58 3.11 1.86
CA LYS A 68 7.54 2.17 2.29
C LYS A 68 7.09 2.40 3.73
N ARG A 69 8.03 2.53 4.67
CA ARG A 69 7.74 2.78 6.09
C ARG A 69 6.98 4.08 6.28
N ARG A 70 7.43 5.17 5.65
CA ARG A 70 6.75 6.48 5.70
C ARG A 70 5.32 6.37 5.19
N LEU A 71 5.11 5.78 4.00
CA LEU A 71 3.76 5.57 3.45
C LEU A 71 2.86 4.72 4.35
N THR A 72 3.39 3.68 5.01
CA THR A 72 2.60 2.87 5.96
C THR A 72 2.31 3.58 7.29
N ARG A 73 3.19 4.47 7.76
CA ARG A 73 2.98 5.26 8.98
C ARG A 73 1.93 6.36 8.78
N TYR A 74 1.82 6.92 7.57
CA TYR A 74 0.71 7.80 7.19
C TYR A 74 -0.61 7.03 6.97
N ARG A 75 -0.83 5.89 7.63
CA ARG A 75 -2.14 5.29 7.71
C ARG A 75 -3.02 6.20 8.56
N SER A 76 -3.99 6.87 7.92
CA SER A 76 -4.97 7.67 8.66
C SER A 76 -5.80 6.75 9.59
N ARG A 77 -6.39 7.26 10.67
CA ARG A 77 -7.31 6.46 11.52
C ARG A 77 -8.40 5.73 10.71
N ARG A 78 -8.80 6.27 9.55
CA ARG A 78 -9.73 5.61 8.60
C ARG A 78 -9.16 4.31 8.00
N ASP A 79 -7.84 4.20 7.82
CA ASP A 79 -7.18 2.98 7.30
C ASP A 79 -7.20 1.83 8.31
N LEU A 80 -7.16 2.13 9.61
CA LEU A 80 -7.33 1.14 10.67
C LEU A 80 -8.78 0.63 10.73
N GLN A 81 -9.78 1.52 10.56
CA GLN A 81 -11.19 1.14 10.55
C GLN A 81 -11.59 0.27 9.35
N LEU A 82 -11.03 0.54 8.17
CA LEU A 82 -11.29 -0.26 6.96
C LEU A 82 -10.70 -1.67 7.02
N LEU A 83 -9.54 -1.85 7.69
CA LEU A 83 -8.98 -3.18 7.95
C LEU A 83 -9.84 -3.98 8.94
N HIS A 84 -10.40 -3.34 9.97
CA HIS A 84 -11.40 -3.98 10.85
C HIS A 84 -12.63 -4.43 10.05
N ARG A 85 -13.16 -3.59 9.15
CA ARG A 85 -14.35 -3.93 8.36
C ARG A 85 -14.11 -5.05 7.34
N GLY A 86 -12.91 -5.13 6.75
CA GLY A 86 -12.52 -6.22 5.86
C GLY A 86 -12.44 -7.58 6.57
N PHE A 87 -11.96 -7.61 7.81
CA PHE A 87 -11.92 -8.83 8.63
C PHE A 87 -13.31 -9.36 9.00
N VAL A 88 -14.28 -8.47 9.24
CA VAL A 88 -15.66 -8.88 9.58
C VAL A 88 -16.35 -9.55 8.39
N HIS A 89 -16.08 -9.11 7.15
CA HIS A 89 -16.67 -9.73 5.96
C HIS A 89 -16.11 -11.13 5.66
N GLU A 90 -14.83 -11.38 5.94
CA GLU A 90 -14.22 -12.70 5.72
C GLU A 90 -14.71 -13.71 6.78
N ALA A 91 -14.80 -13.29 8.06
CA ALA A 91 -15.37 -14.12 9.12
C ALA A 91 -16.86 -14.45 8.88
N ALA A 92 -17.66 -13.49 8.39
CA ALA A 92 -19.07 -13.70 8.07
C ALA A 92 -19.30 -14.54 6.80
N SER A 93 -18.32 -14.65 5.91
CA SER A 93 -18.38 -15.56 4.75
C SER A 93 -18.03 -16.99 5.16
N VAL A 94 -17.05 -17.18 6.05
CA VAL A 94 -16.66 -18.51 6.56
C VAL A 94 -17.75 -19.12 7.44
N ALA A 95 -18.41 -18.32 8.28
CA ALA A 95 -19.53 -18.80 9.11
C ALA A 95 -20.77 -19.26 8.31
N ARG A 96 -20.98 -18.70 7.10
CA ARG A 96 -22.10 -19.08 6.23
C ARG A 96 -21.90 -20.40 5.50
N THR A 97 -20.66 -20.79 5.23
CA THR A 97 -20.36 -22.08 4.58
C THR A 97 -20.42 -23.27 5.54
N THR A 98 -20.27 -23.06 6.85
CA THR A 98 -20.33 -24.15 7.84
C THR A 98 -21.74 -24.59 8.22
N ASN A 99 -22.78 -23.79 7.97
CA ASN A 99 -24.15 -24.13 8.37
C ASN A 99 -24.92 -24.97 7.35
N HIS A 100 -24.34 -25.28 6.18
CA HIS A 100 -25.04 -26.00 5.11
C HIS A 100 -24.70 -27.50 5.03
N SER A 101 -23.98 -28.06 6.00
CA SER A 101 -23.49 -29.45 5.97
C SER A 101 -23.94 -30.32 7.16
N GLN A 102 -25.00 -29.94 7.88
CA GLN A 102 -25.60 -30.79 8.92
C GLN A 102 -27.13 -30.82 8.79
N THR A 103 -27.61 -31.52 7.76
CA THR A 103 -28.93 -32.17 7.76
C THR A 103 -28.84 -33.36 6.82
N GLU A 104 -28.41 -34.49 7.38
CA GLU A 104 -28.88 -35.83 7.00
C GLU A 104 -29.11 -36.62 8.29
#